data_AF-R1I533-F1
#
_entry.id   AF-R1I533-F1
#
_cell.length_a   1.000
_cell.length_b   1.000
_cell.length_c   1.000
_cell.angle_alpha   90.00
_cell.angle_beta   90.00
_cell.angle_gamma   90.00
#
_symmetry.space_group_name_H-M   'P 1'
#
loop_
_entity.id
_entity.type
_entity.pdbx_description
1 polymer ?
#
loop_
_entity_poly.entity_id
_entity_poly.type
_entity_poly.pdbx_seq_one_letter_code
_entity_poly.pdbx_strand_id
1 'polypeptide(L)'
;MAETALTRVICCPGAVELLDELASGDRAFADLRRVVPRRMLESALRVLAAEGALRRTTTGTWDGRPGGEVVFCLTAAGCRMVDDLSDLDVWVAAYERHLDG
;
A
#
# COMPACT_ATOMS: atom_id res chain seq x y z
N MET A 1 -6.92 -3.67 17.34
CA MET A 1 -6.98 -2.47 16.47
C MET A 1 -6.37 -2.69 15.08
N ALA A 2 -5.72 -3.83 14.79
CA ALA A 2 -5.13 -4.12 13.48
C ALA A 2 -6.15 -4.53 12.40
N GLU A 3 -7.21 -5.27 12.77
CA GLU A 3 -8.25 -5.76 11.84
C GLU A 3 -8.99 -4.63 11.11
N THR A 4 -9.24 -3.51 11.81
CA THR A 4 -9.85 -2.31 11.22
C THR A 4 -8.93 -1.59 10.22
N ALA A 5 -7.61 -1.69 10.41
CA ALA A 5 -6.63 -1.09 9.51
C ALA A 5 -6.55 -1.88 8.20
N LEU A 6 -6.43 -3.21 8.29
CA LEU A 6 -6.39 -4.09 7.11
C LEU A 6 -7.65 -3.96 6.26
N THR A 7 -8.83 -3.94 6.90
CA THR A 7 -10.12 -3.73 6.21
C THR A 7 -10.14 -2.41 5.44
N ARG A 8 -9.68 -1.30 6.03
CA ARG A 8 -9.65 0.01 5.36
C ARG A 8 -8.71 0.02 4.16
N VAL A 9 -7.57 -0.66 4.25
CA VAL A 9 -6.62 -0.81 3.16
C VAL A 9 -7.25 -1.61 2.01
N ILE A 10 -7.82 -2.79 2.30
CA ILE A 10 -8.45 -3.65 1.29
C ILE A 10 -9.62 -2.94 0.60
N CYS A 11 -10.41 -2.16 1.34
CA CYS A 11 -11.53 -1.41 0.78
C CYS A 11 -11.12 -0.13 0.02
N CYS A 12 -9.85 0.25 -0.01
CA CYS A 12 -9.37 1.44 -0.71
C CYS A 12 -8.73 1.04 -2.07
N PRO A 13 -9.35 1.39 -3.21
CA PRO A 13 -8.81 1.03 -4.52
C PRO A 13 -7.37 1.54 -4.72
N GLY A 14 -6.47 0.65 -5.15
CA GLY A 14 -5.07 0.94 -5.38
C GLY A 14 -4.18 0.85 -4.13
N ALA A 15 -4.71 0.62 -2.92
CA ALA A 15 -3.89 0.58 -1.72
C ALA A 15 -3.08 -0.72 -1.58
N VAL A 16 -3.67 -1.87 -1.96
CA VAL A 16 -2.99 -3.16 -1.92
C VAL A 16 -1.88 -3.22 -2.97
N GLU A 17 -2.16 -2.73 -4.19
CA GLU A 17 -1.18 -2.69 -5.28
C GLU A 17 0.02 -1.79 -4.95
N LEU A 18 -0.21 -0.69 -4.22
CA LEU A 18 0.89 0.17 -3.75
C LEU A 18 1.67 -0.46 -2.60
N LEU A 19 1.02 -1.23 -1.71
CA LEU A 19 1.72 -1.99 -0.67
C LEU A 19 2.63 -3.04 -1.27
N ASP A 20 2.14 -3.79 -2.25
CA ASP A 20 2.91 -4.81 -2.98
C ASP A 20 4.11 -4.19 -3.72
N GLU A 21 3.89 -3.09 -4.45
CA GLU A 21 5.00 -2.38 -5.10
C GLU A 21 6.06 -1.93 -4.09
N LEU A 22 5.63 -1.36 -2.94
CA LEU A 22 6.55 -0.86 -1.91
C LEU A 22 7.22 -1.99 -1.10
N ALA A 23 6.65 -3.19 -1.09
CA ALA A 23 7.30 -4.39 -0.53
C ALA A 23 8.57 -4.74 -1.31
N SER A 24 8.59 -4.44 -2.62
CA SER A 24 9.76 -4.58 -3.49
C SER A 24 10.79 -3.45 -3.35
N GLY A 25 10.58 -2.54 -2.39
CA GLY A 25 11.50 -1.47 -2.02
C GLY A 25 10.95 -0.07 -2.23
N ASP A 26 11.73 0.91 -1.81
CA ASP A 26 11.34 2.32 -1.82
C ASP A 26 11.04 2.82 -3.25
N ARG A 27 10.03 3.70 -3.38
CA ARG A 27 9.60 4.23 -4.70
C ARG A 27 9.33 5.72 -4.69
N ALA A 28 9.69 6.37 -5.77
CA ALA A 28 9.29 7.76 -5.99
C ALA A 28 7.82 7.85 -6.38
N PHE A 29 7.19 9.00 -6.12
CA PHE A 29 5.81 9.26 -6.56
C PHE A 29 5.60 9.00 -8.07
N ALA A 30 6.60 9.29 -8.89
CA ALA A 30 6.54 9.07 -10.34
C ALA A 30 6.45 7.59 -10.72
N ASP A 31 7.09 6.71 -9.95
CA ASP A 31 7.04 5.26 -10.18
C ASP A 31 5.70 4.70 -9.71
N LEU A 32 5.19 5.14 -8.55
CA LEU A 32 3.88 4.72 -8.04
C LEU A 32 2.72 5.11 -8.97
N ARG A 33 2.87 6.20 -9.72
CA ARG A 33 1.90 6.60 -10.77
C ARG A 33 1.79 5.63 -11.94
N ARG A 34 2.78 4.75 -12.13
CA ARG A 34 2.75 3.70 -13.16
C ARG A 34 2.02 2.45 -12.67
N VAL A 35 1.92 2.26 -11.35
CA VAL A 35 1.25 1.11 -10.73
C VAL A 35 -0.26 1.29 -10.72
N VAL A 36 -0.74 2.45 -10.27
CA VAL A 36 -2.17 2.72 -10.13
C VAL A 36 -2.62 3.98 -10.86
N PRO A 37 -3.89 4.05 -11.32
CA PRO A 37 -4.44 5.25 -11.96
C PRO A 37 -4.29 6.49 -11.07
N ARG A 38 -3.96 7.63 -11.68
CA ARG A 38 -3.75 8.91 -10.96
C ARG A 38 -4.88 9.29 -10.00
N ARG A 39 -6.13 9.00 -10.38
CA ARG A 39 -7.33 9.31 -9.57
C ARG A 39 -7.39 8.51 -8.25
N MET A 40 -6.72 7.37 -8.17
CA MET A 40 -6.69 6.47 -7.00
C MET A 40 -5.46 6.72 -6.13
N LEU A 41 -4.32 7.04 -6.76
CA LEU A 41 -3.03 7.16 -6.10
C LEU A 41 -3.04 8.04 -4.83
N GLU A 42 -3.60 9.25 -4.92
CA GLU A 42 -3.61 10.15 -3.75
C GLU A 42 -4.47 9.61 -2.61
N SER A 43 -5.62 9.01 -2.92
CA SER A 43 -6.50 8.43 -1.90
C SER A 43 -5.83 7.24 -1.23
N ALA A 44 -5.23 6.35 -2.02
CA ALA A 44 -4.55 5.16 -1.53
C ALA A 44 -3.35 5.54 -0.64
N LEU A 45 -2.49 6.47 -1.08
CA LEU A 45 -1.37 6.98 -0.29
C LEU A 45 -1.83 7.63 1.03
N ARG A 46 -2.95 8.37 1.02
CA ARG A 46 -3.51 8.96 2.24
C ARG A 46 -4.03 7.90 3.21
N VAL A 47 -4.74 6.87 2.73
CA VAL A 47 -5.21 5.77 3.57
C VAL A 47 -4.04 5.01 4.18
N LEU A 48 -3.05 4.63 3.37
CA LEU A 48 -1.85 3.95 3.85
C LEU A 48 -1.06 4.80 4.87
N ALA A 49 -0.98 6.12 4.66
CA ALA A 49 -0.35 7.01 5.63
C ALA A 49 -1.15 7.12 6.92
N ALA A 50 -2.49 7.20 6.84
CA ALA A 50 -3.38 7.30 7.99
C ALA A 50 -3.32 6.05 8.88
N GLU A 51 -3.17 4.87 8.27
CA GLU A 51 -2.96 3.59 8.97
C GLU A 51 -1.49 3.39 9.37
N GLY A 52 -0.61 4.37 9.13
CA GLY A 52 0.80 4.32 9.51
C GLY A 52 1.63 3.31 8.70
N ALA A 53 1.13 2.82 7.58
CA ALA A 53 1.76 1.80 6.75
C ALA A 53 2.96 2.34 5.96
N LEU A 54 3.00 3.64 5.68
CA LEU A 54 4.07 4.26 4.90
C LEU A 54 4.66 5.50 5.56
N ARG A 55 5.92 5.78 5.21
CA ARG A 55 6.60 7.05 5.44
C ARG A 55 7.02 7.66 4.12
N ARG A 56 7.22 8.97 4.10
CA ARG A 56 7.77 9.69 2.94
C ARG A 56 9.00 10.50 3.34
N THR A 57 9.96 10.65 2.44
CA THR A 57 11.28 11.22 2.74
C THR A 57 11.37 12.75 2.59
N THR A 58 10.27 13.47 2.36
CA THR A 58 10.27 14.95 2.26
C THR A 58 9.73 15.64 3.51
N THR A 59 10.48 16.64 3.99
CA THR A 59 10.00 17.67 4.93
C THR A 59 9.04 18.62 4.21
N GLY A 60 7.72 18.41 4.35
CA GLY A 60 6.69 19.26 3.77
C GLY A 60 5.27 18.76 4.08
N THR A 61 4.24 19.58 3.87
CA THR A 61 2.82 19.24 4.08
C THR A 61 2.26 18.41 2.91
N TRP A 62 1.23 17.59 3.15
CA TRP A 62 0.61 16.74 2.10
C TRP A 62 -0.07 17.54 0.98
N ASP A 63 -0.35 18.82 1.21
CA ASP A 63 -1.05 19.70 0.29
C ASP A 63 -0.12 20.52 -0.64
N GLY A 64 1.20 20.37 -0.50
CA GLY A 64 2.18 21.06 -1.35
C GLY A 64 2.37 20.36 -2.70
N ARG A 65 2.65 21.12 -3.77
CA ARG A 65 3.17 20.55 -5.01
C ARG A 65 4.50 19.84 -4.68
N PRO A 66 4.64 18.52 -4.88
CA PRO A 66 5.88 17.82 -4.59
C PRO A 66 6.96 18.29 -5.58
N GLY A 67 7.82 19.20 -5.12
CA GLY A 67 9.05 19.53 -5.81
C GLY A 67 10.12 18.51 -5.43
N GLY A 68 10.58 17.74 -6.40
CA GLY A 68 11.80 16.91 -6.34
C GLY A 68 11.79 15.76 -5.30
N GLU A 69 11.67 14.53 -5.80
CA GLU A 69 11.98 13.26 -5.10
C GLU A 69 11.26 12.98 -3.76
N VAL A 70 9.93 13.03 -3.74
CA VAL A 70 9.18 12.31 -2.70
C VAL A 70 9.32 10.82 -2.93
N VAL A 71 10.11 10.18 -2.08
CA VAL A 71 10.24 8.72 -1.98
C VAL A 71 9.34 8.22 -0.86
N PHE A 72 8.68 7.10 -1.09
CA PHE A 72 7.81 6.39 -0.16
C PHE A 72 8.48 5.08 0.23
N CYS A 73 8.41 4.75 1.52
CA CYS A 73 8.91 3.50 2.09
C CYS A 73 7.83 2.90 3.00
N LEU A 74 7.78 1.58 3.10
CA LEU A 74 6.98 0.94 4.15
C LEU A 74 7.56 1.24 5.53
N THR A 75 6.68 1.37 6.52
CA THR A 75 7.04 1.29 7.92
C THR A 75 7.06 -0.17 8.38
N ALA A 76 7.49 -0.43 9.62
CA ALA A 76 7.33 -1.75 10.22
C ALA A 76 5.86 -2.20 10.30
N ALA A 77 4.90 -1.28 10.37
CA ALA A 77 3.48 -1.60 10.32
C ALA A 77 3.05 -1.97 8.89
N GLY A 78 3.56 -1.24 7.88
CA GLY A 78 3.32 -1.56 6.48
C GLY A 78 3.85 -2.93 6.07
N CYS A 79 5.07 -3.29 6.51
CA CYS A 79 5.63 -4.62 6.28
C CYS A 79 4.73 -5.73 6.85
N ARG A 80 4.24 -5.57 8.09
CA ARG A 80 3.31 -6.55 8.68
C ARG A 80 2.01 -6.66 7.92
N MET A 81 1.46 -5.56 7.40
CA MET A 81 0.27 -5.61 6.56
C MET A 81 0.51 -6.40 5.27
N VAL A 82 1.69 -6.27 4.66
CA VAL A 82 2.08 -7.08 3.49
C VAL A 82 2.14 -8.57 3.86
N ASP A 83 2.74 -8.90 5.00
CA ASP A 83 2.80 -10.28 5.49
C ASP A 83 1.37 -10.84 5.72
N ASP A 84 0.51 -10.09 6.43
CA ASP A 84 -0.88 -10.48 6.70
C ASP A 84 -1.70 -10.68 5.40
N LEU A 85 -1.50 -9.83 4.39
CA LEU A 85 -2.15 -9.96 3.08
C LEU A 85 -1.60 -11.15 2.27
N SER A 86 -0.30 -11.41 2.35
CA SER A 86 0.33 -12.56 1.69
C SER A 86 -0.18 -13.89 2.26
N ASP A 87 -0.36 -13.96 3.58
CA ASP A 87 -0.98 -15.12 4.23
C ASP A 87 -2.42 -15.35 3.75
N LEU A 88 -3.19 -14.27 3.55
CA LEU A 88 -4.55 -14.36 3.01
C LEU A 88 -4.55 -14.90 1.58
N ASP A 89 -3.66 -14.41 0.71
CA ASP A 89 -3.54 -14.89 -0.68
C ASP A 89 -3.20 -16.39 -0.74
N VAL A 90 -2.32 -16.87 0.16
CA VAL A 90 -2.00 -18.29 0.28
C VAL A 90 -3.25 -19.11 0.64
N TRP A 91 -4.08 -18.62 1.56
CA TRP A 91 -5.33 -19.28 1.94
C TRP A 91 -6.35 -19.30 0.80
N VAL A 92 -6.51 -18.19 0.09
CA VAL A 92 -7.41 -18.10 -1.07
C VAL A 92 -6.97 -19.11 -2.14
N ALA A 93 -5.68 -19.13 -2.49
CA ALA A 93 -5.15 -20.05 -3.50
C ALA A 93 -5.22 -21.53 -3.08
N ALA A 94 -5.16 -21.84 -1.78
CA ALA A 94 -5.37 -23.20 -1.28
C ALA A 94 -6.84 -23.61 -1.38
N TYR A 95 -7.76 -22.69 -1.06
CA TYR A 95 -9.19 -22.95 -1.12
C TYR A 95 -9.70 -23.10 -2.56
N GLU A 96 -9.23 -22.27 -3.49
CA GLU A 96 -9.55 -22.39 -4.92
C GLU A 96 -9.12 -23.76 -5.48
N ARG A 97 -7.90 -24.20 -5.18
CA ARG A 97 -7.42 -25.54 -5.55
C ARG A 97 -8.25 -26.68 -4.96
N HIS A 98 -8.86 -26.48 -3.79
CA HIS A 98 -9.76 -27.47 -3.20
C HIS A 98 -11.13 -27.51 -3.88
N LEU A 99 -11.63 -26.37 -4.38
CA LEU A 99 -12.91 -26.32 -5.10
C LEU A 99 -12.80 -26.85 -6.53
N ASP A 100 -11.65 -26.66 -7.17
CA ASP A 100 -11.40 -27.08 -8.55
C ASP A 100 -10.93 -28.54 -8.70
N GLY A 101 -10.70 -29.26 -7.59
CA GLY A 101 -10.23 -30.64 -7.54
C GLY A 101 -11.25 -31.63 -7.01
#